data_AF-A0A849EI98-F1
#
_entry.id   AF-A0A849EI98-F1
#
_cell.length_a   1.000
_cell.length_b   1.000
_cell.length_c   1.000
_cell.angle_alpha   90.00
_cell.angle_beta   90.00
_cell.angle_gamma   90.00
#
_symmetry.space_group_name_H-M   'P 1'
#
loop_
_entity.id
_entity.type
_entity.pdbx_description
1 polymer ?
#
loop_
_entity_poly.entity_id
_entity_poly.type
_entity_poly.pdbx_seq_one_letter_code
_entity_poly.pdbx_strand_id
1 'polypeptide(L)'
;MKKSLFLMVLVILSCQKEEKPILVTPEQLHSSIDKVTEIMIHDIFSPPVASRIYAYPNIAAYEIISLNDERFTSLAGQIHELTPIPSPDAAKPVNNALAALVAHMDLSRRLIFSEDKMEVFRDSLYAIWTSQNEDEFEASKEYGLQ
;
A
#
# COMPACT_ATOMS: atom_id res chain seq x y z
N MET A 1 52.37 -0.71 5.92
CA MET A 1 51.25 -0.07 6.65
C MET A 1 50.12 0.41 5.74
N LYS A 2 50.39 1.04 4.57
CA LYS A 2 49.33 1.47 3.62
C LYS A 2 48.46 0.34 3.02
N LYS A 3 49.02 -0.86 2.80
CA LYS A 3 48.27 -2.02 2.27
C LYS A 3 47.24 -2.60 3.26
N SER A 4 47.49 -2.48 4.57
CA SER A 4 46.56 -2.98 5.60
C SER A 4 45.34 -2.07 5.77
N LEU A 5 45.49 -0.78 5.47
CA LEU A 5 44.38 0.19 5.54
C LEU A 5 43.41 0.02 4.36
N PHE A 6 43.90 -0.38 3.19
CA PHE A 6 43.06 -0.64 2.01
C PHE A 6 42.17 -1.89 2.17
N LEU A 7 42.64 -2.89 2.93
CA LEU A 7 41.88 -4.11 3.19
C LEU A 7 40.71 -3.90 4.17
N MET A 8 40.81 -2.91 5.07
CA MET A 8 39.75 -2.59 6.02
C MET A 8 38.61 -1.77 5.41
N VAL A 9 38.89 -1.03 4.33
CA VAL A 9 37.87 -0.27 3.57
C VAL A 9 37.01 -1.17 2.68
N LEU A 10 37.50 -2.35 2.27
CA LEU A 10 36.71 -3.28 1.44
C LEU A 10 35.62 -4.02 2.22
N VAL A 11 35.78 -4.19 3.54
CA VAL A 11 34.86 -4.99 4.38
C VAL A 11 33.57 -4.22 4.69
N ILE A 12 33.61 -2.89 4.72
CA ILE A 12 32.44 -2.02 4.99
C ILE A 12 31.49 -1.86 3.78
N LEU A 13 31.92 -2.23 2.57
CA LEU A 13 31.05 -2.21 1.37
C LEU A 13 30.32 -3.54 1.12
N SER A 14 30.65 -4.60 1.86
CA SER A 14 30.10 -5.94 1.64
C SER A 14 28.78 -6.20 2.38
N CYS A 15 28.27 -5.23 3.14
CA CYS A 15 27.00 -5.33 3.85
C CYS A 15 25.88 -4.64 3.05
N GLN A 16 25.73 -5.00 1.77
CA GLN A 16 24.51 -4.68 1.03
C GLN A 16 23.52 -5.81 1.30
N LYS A 17 22.46 -5.50 2.05
CA LYS A 17 21.34 -6.40 2.26
C LYS A 17 20.66 -6.58 0.90
N GLU A 18 20.50 -7.82 0.45
CA GLU A 18 19.68 -8.08 -0.75
C GLU A 18 18.23 -7.69 -0.44
N GLU A 19 17.78 -6.61 -1.06
CA GLU A 19 16.40 -6.16 -0.98
C GLU A 19 15.55 -7.01 -1.93
N LYS A 20 14.71 -7.86 -1.33
CA LYS A 20 13.78 -8.70 -2.09
C LYS A 20 12.50 -7.90 -2.36
N PRO A 21 11.87 -8.06 -3.53
CA PRO A 21 10.57 -7.45 -3.80
C PRO A 21 9.55 -7.84 -2.73
N ILE A 22 8.76 -6.86 -2.28
CA ILE A 22 7.69 -7.07 -1.32
C ILE A 22 6.56 -7.82 -2.01
N LEU A 23 6.36 -9.09 -1.63
CA LEU A 23 5.26 -9.88 -2.13
C LEU A 23 3.97 -9.50 -1.41
N VAL A 24 3.00 -8.98 -2.16
CA VAL A 24 1.66 -8.71 -1.68
C VAL A 24 0.71 -9.82 -2.11
N THR A 25 -0.07 -10.38 -1.18
CA THR A 25 -1.03 -11.45 -1.44
C THR A 25 -2.48 -10.98 -1.27
N PRO A 26 -3.46 -11.63 -1.91
CA PRO A 26 -4.87 -11.30 -1.74
C PRO A 26 -5.33 -11.34 -0.27
N GLU A 27 -4.73 -12.20 0.56
CA GLU A 27 -5.04 -12.31 1.99
C GLU A 27 -4.77 -11.02 2.76
N GLN A 28 -3.83 -10.18 2.30
CA GLN A 28 -3.57 -8.90 2.95
C GLN A 28 -4.67 -7.88 2.66
N LEU A 29 -5.25 -7.90 1.45
CA LEU A 29 -6.45 -7.11 1.13
C LEU A 29 -7.64 -7.60 1.96
N HIS A 30 -7.85 -8.92 2.03
CA HIS A 30 -8.89 -9.51 2.88
C HIS A 30 -8.71 -9.10 4.34
N SER A 31 -7.49 -9.12 4.87
CA SER A 31 -7.19 -8.68 6.24
C SER A 31 -7.53 -7.21 6.47
N SER A 32 -7.30 -6.33 5.47
CA SER A 32 -7.70 -4.92 5.55
C SER A 32 -9.21 -4.76 5.55
N ILE A 33 -9.93 -5.53 4.71
CA ILE A 33 -11.39 -5.55 4.66
C ILE A 33 -12.00 -6.09 5.97
N ASP A 34 -11.40 -7.13 6.54
CA ASP A 34 -11.84 -7.70 7.83
C ASP A 34 -11.63 -6.69 8.95
N LYS A 35 -10.46 -6.03 9.01
CA LYS A 35 -10.18 -4.99 10.00
C LYS A 35 -11.17 -3.82 9.88
N VAL A 36 -11.47 -3.31 8.68
CA VAL A 36 -12.47 -2.23 8.56
C VAL A 36 -13.87 -2.72 8.94
N THR A 37 -14.19 -3.99 8.71
CA THR A 37 -15.46 -4.61 9.13
C THR A 37 -15.59 -4.66 10.65
N GLU A 38 -14.55 -5.11 11.35
CA GLU A 38 -14.49 -5.09 12.82
C GLU A 38 -14.70 -3.68 13.37
N ILE A 39 -14.05 -2.69 12.76
CA ILE A 39 -14.17 -1.29 13.18
C ILE A 39 -15.57 -0.76 12.88
N MET A 40 -16.19 -1.13 11.76
CA MET A 40 -17.55 -0.71 11.45
C MET A 40 -18.58 -1.20 12.47
N ILE A 41 -18.39 -2.41 13.00
CA ILE A 41 -19.22 -2.96 14.08
C ILE A 41 -19.03 -2.12 15.36
N HIS A 42 -17.77 -1.85 15.71
CA HIS A 42 -17.44 -1.02 16.88
C HIS A 42 -18.01 0.40 16.78
N ASP A 43 -17.97 0.99 15.59
CA ASP A 43 -18.42 2.36 15.31
C ASP A 43 -19.92 2.45 15.01
N ILE A 44 -20.63 1.30 14.99
CA ILE A 44 -22.09 1.20 14.82
C ILE A 44 -22.56 1.85 13.50
N PHE A 45 -21.86 1.55 12.40
CA PHE A 45 -22.29 2.02 11.08
C PHE A 45 -23.54 1.28 10.59
N SER A 46 -24.47 2.04 10.01
CA SER A 46 -25.68 1.46 9.38
C SER A 46 -25.35 0.75 8.06
N PRO A 47 -26.19 -0.22 7.61
CA PRO A 47 -25.97 -0.94 6.36
C PRO A 47 -25.69 -0.06 5.11
N PRO A 48 -26.44 1.03 4.82
CA PRO A 48 -26.13 1.86 3.66
C PRO A 48 -24.79 2.58 3.79
N VAL A 49 -24.39 2.97 5.00
CA VAL A 49 -23.08 3.63 5.21
C VAL A 49 -21.94 2.62 5.06
N ALA A 50 -22.11 1.39 5.55
CA ALA A 50 -21.14 0.32 5.36
C ALA A 50 -20.85 0.04 3.87
N SER A 51 -21.88 0.09 3.01
CA SER A 51 -21.69 -0.09 1.56
C SER A 51 -20.74 0.96 0.96
N ARG A 52 -20.83 2.21 1.41
CA ARG A 52 -19.93 3.30 1.02
C ARG A 52 -18.51 3.07 1.53
N ILE A 53 -18.37 2.60 2.76
CA ILE A 53 -17.06 2.32 3.38
C ILE A 53 -16.31 1.22 2.61
N TYR A 54 -17.01 0.20 2.11
CA TYR A 54 -16.39 -0.83 1.27
C TYR A 54 -16.06 -0.36 -0.15
N ALA A 55 -16.93 0.44 -0.77
CA ALA A 55 -16.80 0.75 -2.20
C ALA A 55 -15.58 1.60 -2.54
N TYR A 56 -15.38 2.73 -1.86
CA TYR A 56 -14.34 3.69 -2.23
C TYR A 56 -12.90 3.16 -2.08
N PRO A 57 -12.53 2.48 -0.98
CA PRO A 57 -11.22 1.85 -0.85
C PRO A 57 -10.93 0.81 -1.93
N ASN A 58 -11.94 0.01 -2.29
CA ASN A 58 -11.81 -1.00 -3.34
C ASN A 58 -11.67 -0.37 -4.73
N ILE A 59 -12.40 0.72 -5.02
CA ILE A 59 -12.23 1.45 -6.29
C ILE A 59 -10.81 2.00 -6.40
N ALA A 60 -10.27 2.61 -5.34
CA ALA A 60 -8.90 3.14 -5.38
C ALA A 60 -7.85 2.04 -5.61
N ALA A 61 -7.95 0.93 -4.87
CA ALA A 61 -7.07 -0.22 -5.06
C ALA A 61 -7.20 -0.81 -6.47
N TYR A 62 -8.43 -0.95 -6.97
CA TYR A 62 -8.71 -1.45 -8.32
C TYR A 62 -8.08 -0.57 -9.40
N GLU A 63 -8.23 0.75 -9.31
CA GLU A 63 -7.68 1.67 -10.31
C GLU A 63 -6.15 1.53 -10.39
N ILE A 64 -5.46 1.42 -9.26
CA ILE A 64 -4.00 1.20 -9.21
C ILE A 64 -3.60 -0.11 -9.90
N ILE A 65 -4.33 -1.21 -9.64
CA ILE A 65 -4.07 -2.49 -10.30
C ILE A 65 -4.34 -2.40 -11.81
N SER A 66 -5.43 -1.71 -12.20
CA SER A 66 -5.84 -1.60 -13.61
C SER A 66 -4.84 -0.87 -14.50
N LEU A 67 -3.99 0.00 -13.93
CA LEU A 67 -2.95 0.71 -14.69
C LEU A 67 -1.86 -0.20 -15.26
N ASN A 68 -1.63 -1.37 -14.64
CA ASN A 68 -0.50 -2.24 -14.95
C ASN A 68 -0.91 -3.65 -15.36
N ASP A 69 -2.20 -3.88 -15.57
CA ASP A 69 -2.74 -5.18 -15.94
C ASP A 69 -3.85 -5.02 -16.99
N GLU A 70 -3.50 -5.34 -18.24
CA GLU A 70 -4.36 -5.22 -19.42
C GLU A 70 -5.65 -6.06 -19.33
N ARG A 71 -5.74 -7.00 -18.38
CA ARG A 71 -6.96 -7.78 -18.13
C ARG A 71 -8.04 -6.95 -17.46
N PHE A 72 -7.68 -5.82 -16.86
CA PHE A 72 -8.60 -4.92 -16.16
C PHE A 72 -8.76 -3.62 -16.94
N THR A 73 -9.96 -3.04 -16.87
CA THR A 73 -10.28 -1.77 -17.53
C THR A 73 -10.61 -0.76 -16.45
N SER A 74 -9.92 0.39 -16.46
CA SER A 74 -10.18 1.48 -15.53
C SER A 74 -11.68 1.84 -15.48
N LEU A 75 -12.17 2.08 -14.27
CA LEU A 75 -13.52 2.51 -13.97
C LEU A 75 -13.71 4.01 -14.24
N ALA A 76 -12.64 4.76 -14.51
CA ALA A 76 -12.72 6.15 -14.91
C ALA A 76 -13.61 6.31 -16.16
N GLY A 77 -14.55 7.24 -16.12
CA GLY A 77 -15.57 7.41 -17.16
C GLY A 77 -16.70 6.37 -17.16
N GLN A 78 -16.64 5.32 -16.31
CA GLN A 78 -17.74 4.38 -16.07
C GLN A 78 -18.50 4.73 -14.79
N ILE A 79 -17.76 5.07 -13.73
CA ILE A 79 -18.31 5.58 -12.48
C ILE A 79 -18.52 7.09 -12.60
N HIS A 80 -19.66 7.57 -12.09
CA HIS A 80 -20.00 8.99 -12.10
C HIS A 80 -18.90 9.81 -11.43
N GLU A 81 -18.40 10.83 -12.12
CA GLU A 81 -17.36 11.77 -11.66
C GLU A 81 -15.97 11.16 -11.40
N LEU A 82 -15.75 9.86 -11.67
CA LEU A 82 -14.43 9.26 -11.54
C LEU A 82 -13.57 9.63 -12.76
N THR A 83 -12.50 10.39 -12.51
CA THR A 83 -11.47 10.72 -13.48
C THR A 83 -10.29 9.75 -13.38
N PRO A 84 -9.44 9.63 -14.43
CA PRO A 84 -8.24 8.82 -14.36
C PRO A 84 -7.33 9.21 -13.18
N ILE A 85 -6.76 8.21 -12.51
CA ILE A 85 -5.76 8.40 -11.45
C ILE A 85 -4.37 8.75 -12.05
N PRO A 86 -3.47 9.41 -11.31
CA PRO A 86 -2.11 9.65 -11.78
C PRO A 86 -1.39 8.33 -12.07
N SER A 87 -0.49 8.33 -13.06
CA SER A 87 0.41 7.18 -13.29
C SER A 87 1.58 7.20 -12.31
N PRO A 88 2.12 6.03 -11.93
CA PRO A 88 3.29 5.97 -11.06
C PRO A 88 4.51 6.56 -11.75
N ASP A 89 5.42 7.14 -10.96
CA ASP A 89 6.70 7.64 -11.46
C ASP A 89 7.57 6.47 -11.93
N ALA A 90 7.85 6.41 -13.24
CA ALA A 90 8.65 5.37 -13.85
C ALA A 90 10.12 5.34 -13.35
N ALA A 91 10.59 6.40 -12.69
CA ALA A 91 11.92 6.46 -12.09
C ALA A 91 11.96 5.84 -10.67
N LYS A 92 10.81 5.56 -10.04
CA LYS A 92 10.73 5.02 -8.68
C LYS A 92 10.39 3.52 -8.69
N PRO A 93 10.87 2.73 -7.72
CA PRO A 93 10.57 1.30 -7.61
C PRO A 93 9.16 1.07 -7.02
N VAL A 94 8.11 1.50 -7.72
CA VAL A 94 6.73 1.37 -7.25
C VAL A 94 6.21 -0.06 -7.46
N ASN A 95 5.78 -0.68 -6.36
CA ASN A 95 5.03 -1.92 -6.36
C ASN A 95 3.52 -1.62 -6.32
N ASN A 96 2.85 -1.86 -7.45
CA ASN A 96 1.44 -1.49 -7.61
C ASN A 96 0.51 -2.23 -6.64
N ALA A 97 0.79 -3.49 -6.32
CA ALA A 97 -0.02 -4.24 -5.37
C ALA A 97 0.11 -3.68 -3.95
N LEU A 98 1.33 -3.26 -3.58
CA LEU A 98 1.59 -2.60 -2.31
C LEU A 98 0.93 -1.21 -2.25
N ALA A 99 1.07 -0.41 -3.31
CA ALA A 99 0.41 0.89 -3.42
C ALA A 99 -1.13 0.78 -3.36
N ALA A 100 -1.71 -0.24 -4.02
CA ALA A 100 -3.14 -0.52 -3.96
C ALA A 100 -3.61 -0.82 -2.54
N LEU A 101 -2.85 -1.61 -1.78
CA LEU A 101 -3.17 -1.93 -0.39
C LEU A 101 -3.01 -0.72 0.54
N VAL A 102 -1.99 0.12 0.30
CA VAL A 102 -1.82 1.42 0.99
C VAL A 102 -3.03 2.32 0.76
N ALA A 103 -3.45 2.50 -0.49
CA ALA A 103 -4.61 3.31 -0.85
C ALA A 103 -5.89 2.77 -0.20
N HIS A 104 -6.08 1.44 -0.22
CA HIS A 104 -7.21 0.79 0.43
C HIS A 104 -7.25 1.09 1.93
N MET A 105 -6.15 0.88 2.64
CA MET A 105 -6.09 1.11 4.09
C MET A 105 -6.29 2.58 4.45
N ASP A 106 -5.72 3.50 3.67
CA ASP A 106 -5.83 4.93 3.95
C ASP A 106 -7.26 5.45 3.72
N LEU A 107 -7.91 5.09 2.60
CA LEU A 107 -9.31 5.44 2.40
C LEU A 107 -10.22 4.75 3.41
N SER A 108 -9.94 3.50 3.77
CA SER A 108 -10.70 2.80 4.82
C SER A 108 -10.63 3.55 6.15
N ARG A 109 -9.43 4.00 6.55
CA ARG A 109 -9.21 4.85 7.74
C ARG A 109 -10.03 6.14 7.67
N ARG A 110 -9.98 6.88 6.56
CA ARG A 110 -10.70 8.16 6.40
C ARG A 110 -12.23 8.04 6.47
N LEU A 111 -12.77 6.83 6.34
CA LEU A 111 -14.22 6.57 6.22
C LEU A 111 -14.84 5.99 7.51
N ILE A 112 -14.05 5.75 8.55
CA ILE A 112 -14.48 5.26 9.87
C ILE A 112 -14.27 6.32 10.96
N PHE A 113 -14.74 6.07 12.19
CA PHE A 113 -14.50 6.99 13.32
C PHE A 113 -13.29 6.59 14.16
N SER A 114 -13.12 5.30 14.43
CA SER A 114 -12.00 4.77 15.21
C SER A 114 -10.75 4.59 14.33
N GLU A 115 -10.24 5.69 13.77
CA GLU A 115 -9.11 5.69 12.83
C GLU A 115 -7.86 5.01 13.40
N ASP A 116 -7.60 5.21 14.69
CA ASP A 116 -6.48 4.63 15.45
C ASP A 116 -6.40 3.10 15.30
N LYS A 117 -7.55 2.43 15.24
CA LYS A 117 -7.61 0.96 15.07
C LYS A 117 -7.11 0.52 13.69
N MET A 118 -7.36 1.33 12.65
CA MET A 118 -6.85 1.07 11.31
C MET A 118 -5.37 1.44 11.21
N GLU A 119 -4.94 2.51 11.88
CA GLU A 119 -3.53 2.93 11.91
C GLU A 119 -2.65 1.88 12.58
N VAL A 120 -3.06 1.33 13.73
CA VAL A 120 -2.32 0.25 14.40
C VAL A 120 -2.14 -0.97 13.48
N PHE A 121 -3.19 -1.34 12.73
CA PHE A 121 -3.11 -2.43 11.76
C PHE A 121 -2.16 -2.10 10.61
N ARG A 122 -2.33 -0.93 9.97
CA ARG A 122 -1.47 -0.43 8.89
C ARG A 122 -0.01 -0.39 9.31
N ASP A 123 0.28 0.18 10.48
CA ASP A 123 1.64 0.40 10.96
C ASP A 123 2.34 -0.92 11.26
N SER A 124 1.59 -1.96 11.65
CA SER A 124 2.13 -3.32 11.80
C SER A 124 2.63 -3.91 10.47
N LEU A 125 1.91 -3.65 9.37
CA LEU A 125 2.32 -4.07 8.02
C LEU A 125 3.47 -3.20 7.50
N TYR A 126 3.41 -1.89 7.74
CA TYR A 126 4.45 -0.94 7.33
C TYR A 126 5.79 -1.32 7.95
N ALA A 127 5.83 -1.62 9.25
CA ALA A 127 7.06 -2.06 9.91
C ALA A 127 7.66 -3.32 9.24
N ILE A 128 6.82 -4.26 8.81
CA ILE A 128 7.25 -5.46 8.09
C ILE A 128 7.82 -5.09 6.71
N TRP A 129 7.12 -4.27 5.94
CA TRP A 129 7.51 -3.88 4.59
C TRP A 129 8.78 -3.01 4.57
N THR A 130 8.88 -2.01 5.45
CA THR A 130 10.11 -1.22 5.65
C THR A 130 11.30 -2.12 5.97
N SER A 131 11.10 -3.15 6.82
CA SER A 131 12.19 -4.07 7.16
C SER A 131 12.64 -4.98 6.01
N GLN A 132 11.78 -5.20 5.01
CA GLN A 132 12.07 -6.06 3.85
C GLN A 132 12.75 -5.28 2.73
N ASN A 133 12.17 -4.16 2.33
CA ASN A 133 12.65 -3.29 1.26
C ASN A 133 12.12 -1.87 1.48
N GLU A 134 12.93 -1.01 2.08
CA GLU A 134 12.51 0.34 2.47
C GLU A 134 12.24 1.23 1.25
N ASP A 135 13.10 1.18 0.23
CA ASP A 135 12.99 2.00 -0.97
C ASP A 135 11.72 1.68 -1.78
N GLU A 136 11.44 0.39 -2.00
CA GLU A 136 10.20 -0.06 -2.67
C GLU A 136 8.97 0.30 -1.83
N PHE A 137 9.02 0.11 -0.52
CA PHE A 137 7.90 0.43 0.37
C PHE A 137 7.59 1.93 0.36
N GLU A 138 8.57 2.80 0.53
CA GLU A 138 8.37 4.25 0.58
C GLU A 138 7.86 4.78 -0.77
N ALA A 139 8.43 4.33 -1.89
CA ALA A 139 7.94 4.69 -3.23
C ALA A 139 6.49 4.25 -3.46
N SER A 140 6.15 3.02 -3.06
CA SER A 140 4.79 2.48 -3.21
C SER A 140 3.79 3.17 -2.29
N LYS A 141 4.20 3.50 -1.06
CA LYS A 141 3.38 4.23 -0.10
C LYS A 141 3.09 5.65 -0.57
N GLU A 142 4.11 6.37 -1.06
CA GLU A 142 3.94 7.72 -1.59
C GLU A 142 2.92 7.73 -2.75
N TYR A 143 3.07 6.80 -3.69
CA TYR A 143 2.14 6.68 -4.82
C TYR A 143 0.73 6.29 -4.38
N GLY A 144 0.58 5.34 -3.46
CA GLY A 144 -0.73 4.93 -2.95
C GLY A 144 -1.49 6.00 -2.15
N LEU A 145 -0.80 7.04 -1.67
CA LEU A 145 -1.40 8.15 -0.91
C LEU A 145 -1.66 9.41 -1.75
N GLN A 146 -1.23 9.41 -3.01
CA GLN A 146 -1.42 10.51 -3.96
C GLN A 146 -2.86 10.59 -4.46
#